data_AF-A0A8H7WSE1-F1
#
_entry.id   AF-A0A8H7WSE1-F1
#
_cell.length_a   1.000
_cell.length_b   1.000
_cell.length_c   1.000
_cell.angle_alpha   90.00
_cell.angle_beta   90.00
_cell.angle_gamma   90.00
#
_symmetry.space_group_name_H-M   'P 1'
#
loop_
_entity.id
_entity.type
_entity.pdbx_description
1 polymer ?
#
loop_
_entity_poly.entity_id
_entity_poly.type
_entity_poly.pdbx_seq_one_letter_code
_entity_poly.pdbx_strand_id
1 'polypeptide(L)'
;MGDFASNPESLIPLFKLDRVLKQDQAGRRSILLGEITSQPALLILERAPFPSSKPYLSQLPSTLQTLKNLGANDVYFWYLATSTPYSSSTLNTTGFTTSNEPAEEFADLKINLIYPCTEQHIKKYSKQSVRMVVETPEIYKSSVKPYMLAKREQGRLNWVYNIIDGKTEVEDVIFRTPKGRDGDEGFLLLPDLNWDRKTVEGLHLLGLVERRDIWTLRDLRKRHVPWLRRMGESRRIITSIFTSFMWSWKLVRHKRWARRSG
;
A
#
# COMPACT_ATOMS: atom_id res chain seq x y z
N MET A 1 4.80 0.20 -28.71
CA MET A 1 4.91 0.52 -27.27
C MET A 1 6.39 0.56 -26.95
N GLY A 2 6.99 1.75 -26.98
CA GLY A 2 8.42 1.92 -26.74
C GLY A 2 8.79 1.58 -25.29
N ASP A 3 10.09 1.47 -25.06
CA ASP A 3 10.88 1.03 -23.89
C ASP A 3 10.50 1.57 -22.48
N PHE A 4 9.31 2.10 -22.24
CA PHE A 4 8.93 2.72 -20.97
C PHE A 4 8.91 1.77 -19.77
N ALA A 5 8.86 0.46 -20.00
CA ALA A 5 8.96 -0.54 -18.94
C ALA A 5 10.39 -0.65 -18.36
N SER A 6 11.43 -0.28 -19.11
CA SER A 6 12.83 -0.34 -18.64
C SER A 6 13.23 0.87 -17.79
N ASN A 7 12.50 2.00 -17.89
CA ASN A 7 12.67 3.16 -17.02
C ASN A 7 11.34 3.88 -16.72
N PRO A 8 10.54 3.36 -15.77
CA PRO A 8 9.23 3.94 -15.44
C PRO A 8 9.30 5.36 -14.85
N GLU A 9 10.42 5.74 -14.22
CA GLU A 9 10.61 7.07 -13.62
C GLU A 9 10.59 8.18 -14.69
N SER A 10 11.07 7.86 -15.90
CA SER A 10 11.08 8.80 -17.04
C SER A 10 9.69 9.29 -17.47
N LEU A 11 8.62 8.58 -17.10
CA LEU A 11 7.25 8.95 -17.47
C LEU A 11 6.71 10.13 -16.64
N ILE A 12 7.14 10.27 -15.38
CA ILE A 12 6.56 11.25 -14.45
C ILE A 12 6.80 12.70 -14.93
N PRO A 13 8.02 13.11 -15.36
CA PRO A 13 8.25 14.46 -15.85
C PRO A 13 7.51 14.80 -17.16
N LEU A 14 7.06 13.79 -17.91
CA LEU A 14 6.36 13.98 -19.18
C LEU A 14 4.86 14.24 -19.01
N PHE A 15 4.32 14.08 -17.79
CA PHE A 15 2.90 14.25 -17.50
C PHE A 15 2.45 15.69 -17.70
N LYS A 16 1.45 15.89 -18.57
CA LYS A 16 0.77 17.17 -18.79
C LYS A 16 -0.60 17.13 -18.16
N LEU A 17 -0.82 17.97 -17.15
CA LEU A 17 -2.11 18.07 -16.45
C LEU A 17 -3.20 18.61 -17.39
N ASP A 18 -4.34 17.92 -17.44
CA ASP A 18 -5.59 18.45 -17.99
C ASP A 18 -6.45 19.03 -16.85
N ARG A 19 -6.87 18.19 -15.90
CA ARG A 19 -7.73 18.60 -14.78
C ARG A 19 -7.60 17.74 -13.53
N VAL A 20 -8.02 18.28 -12.39
CA VAL A 20 -8.14 17.54 -11.13
C VAL A 20 -9.46 16.77 -11.12
N LEU A 21 -9.42 15.45 -10.96
CA LEU A 21 -10.62 14.61 -10.90
C LEU A 21 -11.23 14.55 -9.50
N LYS A 22 -10.38 14.50 -8.47
CA LYS A 22 -10.80 14.33 -7.08
C LYS A 22 -9.66 14.71 -6.14
N GLN A 23 -10.03 15.32 -5.03
CA GLN A 23 -9.16 15.50 -3.86
C GLN A 23 -9.89 14.93 -2.64
N ASP A 24 -9.24 14.05 -1.89
CA ASP A 24 -9.82 13.38 -0.71
C ASP A 24 -8.76 13.14 0.38
N GLN A 25 -9.05 12.30 1.37
CA GLN A 25 -8.17 12.02 2.52
C GLN A 25 -7.69 13.30 3.24
N ALA A 26 -8.63 14.17 3.60
CA ALA A 26 -8.34 15.47 4.22
C ALA A 26 -7.36 16.33 3.40
N GLY A 27 -7.44 16.25 2.08
CA GLY A 27 -6.60 17.03 1.15
C GLY A 27 -5.22 16.44 0.89
N ARG A 28 -4.88 15.30 1.52
CA ARG A 28 -3.56 14.64 1.40
C ARG A 28 -3.41 13.76 0.17
N ARG A 29 -4.49 13.59 -0.59
CA ARG A 29 -4.49 12.88 -1.87
C ARG A 29 -5.17 13.67 -2.97
N SER A 30 -4.50 13.76 -4.12
CA SER A 30 -5.00 14.40 -5.34
C SER A 30 -4.91 13.43 -6.51
N ILE A 31 -5.99 13.33 -7.29
CA ILE A 31 -6.07 12.49 -8.47
C ILE A 31 -6.20 13.39 -9.70
N LEU A 32 -5.23 13.30 -10.59
CA LEU A 32 -5.02 14.19 -11.71
C LEU A 32 -5.24 13.42 -13.01
N LEU A 33 -6.07 13.96 -13.91
CA LEU A 33 -6.19 13.49 -15.28
C LEU A 33 -5.30 14.37 -16.16
N GLY A 34 -4.59 13.74 -17.08
CA GLY A 34 -3.72 14.41 -18.02
C GLY A 34 -3.31 13.48 -19.15
N GLU A 35 -2.20 13.81 -19.78
CA GLU A 35 -1.65 13.05 -20.90
C GLU A 35 -0.13 12.89 -20.77
N ILE A 36 0.38 11.76 -21.25
CA ILE A 36 1.80 11.52 -21.50
C ILE A 36 1.90 11.09 -22.97
N THR A 37 2.78 11.75 -23.74
CA THR A 37 3.00 11.46 -25.17
C THR A 37 1.69 11.32 -26.00
N SER A 38 0.73 12.21 -25.73
CA SER A 38 -0.60 12.26 -26.37
C SER A 38 -1.50 11.06 -26.09
N GLN A 39 -1.23 10.31 -25.03
CA GLN A 39 -2.10 9.26 -24.51
C GLN A 39 -2.58 9.59 -23.10
N PRO A 40 -3.83 9.24 -22.75
CA PRO A 40 -4.42 9.62 -21.48
C PRO A 40 -3.68 8.95 -20.31
N ALA A 41 -3.48 9.71 -19.23
CA ALA A 41 -2.76 9.30 -18.03
C ALA A 41 -3.50 9.75 -16.77
N LEU A 42 -3.49 8.92 -15.73
CA LEU A 42 -3.91 9.33 -14.38
C LEU A 42 -2.69 9.35 -13.46
N LEU A 43 -2.47 10.48 -12.83
CA LEU A 43 -1.43 10.66 -11.82
C LEU A 43 -2.08 10.86 -10.46
N ILE A 44 -1.75 9.99 -9.51
CA ILE A 44 -2.30 10.02 -8.15
C ILE A 44 -1.17 10.39 -7.21
N LEU A 45 -1.32 11.54 -6.54
CA LEU A 45 -0.35 12.07 -5.58
C LEU A 45 -0.90 11.88 -4.17
N GLU A 46 -0.14 11.21 -3.32
CA GLU A 46 -0.46 10.98 -1.91
C GLU A 46 0.68 11.50 -1.04
N ARG A 47 0.36 12.20 0.07
CA ARG A 47 1.36 12.47 1.12
C ARG A 47 1.76 11.15 1.77
N ALA A 48 3.05 10.87 1.80
CA ALA A 48 3.58 9.73 2.52
C ALA A 48 3.39 9.91 4.04
N PRO A 49 3.24 8.81 4.81
CA PRO A 49 3.26 8.89 6.26
C PRO A 49 4.64 9.36 6.74
N PHE A 50 4.67 10.04 7.89
CA PHE A 50 5.95 10.34 8.55
C PHE A 50 6.64 9.02 8.95
N PRO A 51 7.95 8.87 8.67
CA PRO A 51 8.74 7.76 9.17
C PRO A 51 8.69 7.66 10.69
N SER A 52 8.63 6.42 11.22
CA SER A 52 8.77 6.16 12.66
C SER A 52 10.24 6.14 13.14
N SER A 53 11.19 6.39 12.24
CA SER A 53 12.63 6.43 12.53
C SER A 53 12.98 7.59 13.47
N LYS A 54 13.59 7.27 14.62
CA LYS A 54 14.00 8.27 15.63
C LYS A 54 14.99 9.31 15.08
N PRO A 55 16.05 8.93 14.32
CA PRO A 55 16.94 9.90 13.67
C PRO A 55 16.19 10.93 12.83
N TYR A 56 15.30 10.48 11.94
CA TYR A 56 14.48 11.36 11.09
C TYR A 56 13.66 12.34 11.93
N LEU A 57 12.87 11.83 12.88
CA LEU A 57 11.97 12.65 13.69
C LEU A 57 12.73 13.66 14.57
N SER A 58 13.93 13.33 15.03
CA SER A 58 14.75 14.23 15.84
C SER A 58 15.41 15.35 15.04
N GLN A 59 15.73 15.10 13.77
CA GLN A 59 16.43 16.06 12.91
C GLN A 59 15.45 16.99 12.18
N LEU A 60 14.27 16.48 11.81
CA LEU A 60 13.28 17.20 11.00
C LEU A 60 13.04 18.66 11.43
N PRO A 61 12.84 19.00 12.73
CA PRO A 61 12.60 20.39 13.13
C PRO A 61 13.76 21.35 12.81
N SER A 62 14.99 20.84 12.82
CA SER A 62 16.21 21.62 12.58
C SER A 62 16.63 21.69 11.11
N THR A 63 16.05 20.83 10.26
CA THR A 63 16.43 20.71 8.85
C THR A 63 15.34 21.17 7.89
N LEU A 64 14.27 21.82 8.35
CA LEU A 64 13.22 22.34 7.48
C LEU A 64 13.79 23.32 6.45
N GLN A 65 13.42 23.16 5.18
CA GLN A 65 13.88 24.05 4.10
C GLN A 65 13.26 25.44 4.26
N THR A 66 11.98 25.47 4.61
CA THR A 66 11.25 26.71 4.90
C THR A 66 10.38 26.50 6.13
N LEU A 67 10.19 27.57 6.89
CA LEU A 67 9.31 27.62 8.04
C LEU A 67 8.63 28.99 8.08
N LYS A 68 7.29 28.99 8.05
CA LYS A 68 6.47 30.19 8.12
C LYS A 68 5.49 30.05 9.28
N ASN A 69 5.58 30.93 10.28
CA ASN A 69 4.57 31.01 11.32
C ASN A 69 3.24 31.54 10.75
N LEU A 70 2.14 30.92 11.14
CA LEU A 70 0.79 31.33 10.79
C LEU A 70 0.07 32.04 11.95
N GLY A 71 0.52 31.80 13.18
CA GLY A 71 -0.03 32.42 14.37
C GLY A 71 0.57 31.84 15.65
N ALA A 72 0.28 32.53 16.75
CA ALA A 72 0.66 32.15 18.10
C ALA A 72 -0.42 32.60 19.10
N ASN A 73 -0.67 31.79 20.12
CA ASN A 73 -1.51 32.15 21.25
C ASN A 73 -0.98 31.47 22.53
N ASP A 74 -0.43 32.27 23.46
CA ASP A 74 0.23 31.79 24.68
C ASP A 74 1.29 30.71 24.37
N VAL A 75 1.06 29.45 24.74
CA VAL A 75 1.96 28.33 24.49
C VAL A 75 1.72 27.60 23.17
N TYR A 76 0.74 28.03 22.36
CA TYR A 76 0.35 27.39 21.10
C TYR A 76 0.93 28.14 19.90
N PHE A 77 1.63 27.43 19.01
CA PHE A 77 2.23 27.98 17.80
C PHE A 77 1.96 27.04 16.62
N TRP A 78 1.57 27.58 15.45
CA TRP A 78 1.33 26.77 14.26
C TRP A 78 1.98 27.38 13.02
N TYR A 79 2.49 26.50 12.15
CA TYR A 79 3.39 26.85 11.06
C TYR A 79 3.02 26.12 9.78
N LEU A 80 3.49 26.65 8.65
CA LEU A 80 3.69 25.89 7.41
C LEU A 80 5.18 25.67 7.21
N ALA A 81 5.55 24.48 6.75
CA ALA A 81 6.94 24.13 6.50
C ALA A 81 7.08 23.26 5.26
N THR A 82 8.28 23.26 4.70
CA THR A 82 8.70 22.34 3.63
C THR A 82 9.87 21.50 4.15
N SER A 83 9.75 20.18 4.06
CA SER A 83 10.83 19.24 4.38
C SER A 83 12.02 19.43 3.44
N THR A 84 13.24 19.21 3.94
CA THR A 84 14.40 18.96 3.08
C THR A 84 14.47 17.48 2.70
N PRO A 85 15.00 17.14 1.51
CA PRO A 85 15.31 15.76 1.18
C PRO A 85 16.26 15.16 2.24
N TYR A 86 15.80 14.12 2.94
CA TYR A 86 16.61 13.46 3.95
C TYR A 86 17.61 12.52 3.28
N SER A 87 18.90 12.82 3.40
CA SER A 87 19.97 11.88 3.10
C SER A 87 20.79 11.63 4.34
N SER A 88 20.85 10.38 4.79
CA SER A 88 21.68 9.97 5.93
C SER A 88 23.19 10.16 5.69
N SER A 89 23.61 10.55 4.48
CA SER A 89 25.00 10.91 4.17
C SER A 89 25.46 12.20 4.87
N THR A 90 24.54 13.02 5.37
CA THR A 90 24.84 14.28 6.09
C THR A 90 25.34 14.07 7.53
N LEU A 91 25.37 12.82 8.02
CA LEU A 91 25.86 12.48 9.37
C LEU A 91 27.38 12.23 9.47
N ASN A 92 28.15 12.31 8.38
CA ASN A 92 29.59 11.99 8.39
C ASN A 92 30.52 13.17 8.75
N THR A 93 30.03 14.27 9.33
CA THR A 93 30.89 15.45 9.67
C THR A 93 31.27 15.55 11.15
N THR A 94 30.72 14.70 12.03
CA THR A 94 31.25 14.54 13.40
C THR A 94 31.71 13.11 13.56
N GLY A 95 33.03 12.93 13.59
CA GLY A 95 33.70 11.64 13.53
C GLY A 95 33.14 10.59 14.50
N PHE A 96 33.29 9.34 14.06
CA PHE A 96 33.07 8.10 14.81
C PHE A 96 31.71 7.38 14.63
N THR A 97 31.27 7.13 13.39
CA THR A 97 30.42 5.95 13.10
C THR A 97 30.76 5.34 11.74
N THR A 98 31.55 4.27 11.73
CA THR A 98 31.74 3.36 10.59
C THR A 98 30.56 2.37 10.52
N SER A 99 29.39 2.84 10.09
CA SER A 99 28.28 1.95 9.76
C SER A 99 28.05 1.91 8.25
N ASN A 100 28.39 0.78 7.63
CA ASN A 100 28.01 0.39 6.25
C ASN A 100 26.49 0.11 6.13
N GLU A 101 25.65 0.92 6.77
CA GLU A 101 24.20 0.84 6.59
C GLU A 101 23.84 1.66 5.34
N PRO A 102 23.02 1.11 4.42
CA PRO A 102 22.59 1.84 3.24
C PRO A 102 21.87 3.12 3.68
N ALA A 103 22.03 4.19 2.90
CA ALA A 103 21.43 5.45 3.25
C ALA A 103 19.92 5.30 3.36
N GLU A 104 19.35 5.58 4.54
CA GLU A 104 17.90 5.61 4.71
C GLU A 104 17.38 6.87 4.04
N GLU A 105 16.85 6.72 2.83
CA GLU A 105 16.18 7.78 2.09
C GLU A 105 14.68 7.76 2.43
N PHE A 106 14.17 8.90 2.94
CA PHE A 106 12.76 9.07 3.26
C PHE A 106 12.08 9.94 2.20
N ALA A 107 10.90 9.53 1.75
CA ALA A 107 10.12 10.23 0.73
C ALA A 107 8.85 10.85 1.35
N ASP A 108 8.53 12.10 0.98
CA ASP A 108 7.33 12.81 1.43
C ASP A 108 6.09 12.52 0.56
N LEU A 109 6.28 11.89 -0.60
CA LEU A 109 5.23 11.63 -1.59
C LEU A 109 5.23 10.17 -2.02
N LYS A 110 4.02 9.63 -2.16
CA LYS A 110 3.75 8.41 -2.90
C LYS A 110 3.04 8.79 -4.20
N ILE A 111 3.53 8.28 -5.32
CA ILE A 111 2.99 8.56 -6.66
C ILE A 111 2.54 7.25 -7.29
N ASN A 112 1.30 7.20 -7.78
CA ASN A 112 0.85 6.11 -8.63
C ASN A 112 0.49 6.68 -10.01
N LEU A 113 1.02 6.07 -11.07
CA LEU A 113 0.72 6.41 -12.46
C LEU A 113 -0.09 5.27 -13.10
N ILE A 114 -1.21 5.61 -13.74
CA ILE A 114 -1.94 4.69 -14.63
C ILE A 114 -1.80 5.25 -16.04
N TYR A 115 -1.04 4.54 -16.88
CA TYR A 115 -0.71 4.99 -18.22
C TYR A 115 -0.48 3.79 -19.17
N PRO A 116 -1.10 3.77 -20.36
CA PRO A 116 -2.25 4.58 -20.76
C PRO A 116 -3.48 4.27 -19.90
N CYS A 117 -4.21 5.29 -19.45
CA CYS A 117 -5.44 5.11 -18.69
C CYS A 117 -6.65 4.94 -19.64
N THR A 118 -7.77 4.44 -19.11
CA THR A 118 -8.99 4.20 -19.89
C THR A 118 -10.14 4.92 -19.22
N GLU A 119 -11.27 5.08 -19.93
CA GLU A 119 -12.50 5.63 -19.35
C GLU A 119 -12.96 4.90 -18.06
N GLN A 120 -12.69 3.60 -17.95
CA GLN A 120 -12.98 2.85 -16.72
C GLN A 120 -12.13 3.35 -15.54
N HIS A 121 -10.86 3.65 -15.78
CA HIS A 121 -9.98 4.23 -14.76
C HIS A 121 -10.44 5.64 -14.39
N ILE A 122 -10.74 6.49 -15.38
CA ILE A 122 -11.21 7.86 -15.16
C ILE A 122 -12.47 7.85 -14.31
N LYS A 123 -13.46 7.02 -14.66
CA LYS A 123 -14.71 6.89 -13.90
C LYS A 123 -14.49 6.38 -12.47
N LYS A 124 -13.54 5.46 -12.26
CA LYS A 124 -13.17 4.93 -10.93
C LYS A 124 -12.61 6.02 -10.02
N TYR A 125 -11.77 6.90 -10.56
CA TYR A 125 -11.05 7.90 -9.76
C TYR A 125 -11.69 9.30 -9.75
N SER A 126 -12.69 9.53 -10.60
CA SER A 126 -13.51 10.75 -10.55
C SER A 126 -14.28 10.87 -9.23
N LYS A 127 -14.62 12.10 -8.85
CA LYS A 127 -15.54 12.35 -7.73
C LYS A 127 -16.87 11.63 -7.99
N GLN A 128 -17.18 10.62 -7.17
CA GLN A 128 -18.45 9.90 -7.23
C GLN A 128 -19.35 10.40 -6.10
N SER A 129 -20.61 10.68 -6.43
CA SER A 129 -21.63 10.98 -5.42
C SER A 129 -21.94 9.71 -4.64
N VAL A 130 -21.79 9.76 -3.31
CA VAL A 130 -22.11 8.63 -2.44
C VAL A 130 -23.61 8.63 -2.14
N ARG A 131 -24.21 7.44 -2.14
CA ARG A 131 -25.59 7.21 -1.72
C ARG A 131 -25.59 6.15 -0.63
N MET A 132 -26.38 6.38 0.42
CA MET A 132 -26.76 5.31 1.35
C MET A 132 -27.88 4.51 0.68
N VAL A 133 -27.72 3.19 0.61
CA VAL A 133 -28.71 2.28 0.04
C VAL A 133 -29.09 1.22 1.07
N VAL A 134 -30.33 0.76 1.03
CA VAL A 134 -30.80 -0.35 1.85
C VAL A 134 -30.97 -1.57 0.95
N GLU A 135 -30.08 -2.56 1.09
CA GLU A 135 -30.12 -3.82 0.35
C GLU A 135 -30.90 -4.88 1.15
N THR A 136 -32.16 -5.12 0.77
CA THR A 136 -32.97 -6.22 1.34
C THR A 136 -32.56 -7.58 0.77
N PRO A 137 -32.94 -8.70 1.41
CA PRO A 137 -32.69 -10.05 0.87
C PRO A 137 -33.23 -10.26 -0.55
N GLU A 138 -34.38 -9.66 -0.87
CA GLU A 138 -35.04 -9.74 -2.16
C GLU A 138 -34.21 -9.02 -3.22
N ILE A 139 -33.76 -7.78 -2.94
CA ILE A 139 -32.88 -7.00 -3.83
C ILE A 139 -31.56 -7.74 -4.08
N TYR A 140 -30.98 -8.35 -3.04
CA TYR A 140 -29.79 -9.16 -3.19
C TYR A 140 -30.02 -10.33 -4.17
N LYS A 141 -31.14 -11.05 -4.00
CA LYS A 141 -31.48 -12.23 -4.83
C LYS A 141 -31.81 -11.84 -6.28
N SER A 142 -32.58 -10.78 -6.50
CA SER A 142 -33.08 -10.40 -7.82
C SER A 142 -32.09 -9.58 -8.64
N SER A 143 -31.21 -8.80 -7.99
CA SER A 143 -30.43 -7.76 -8.66
C SER A 143 -28.93 -7.90 -8.41
N VAL A 144 -28.49 -7.97 -7.15
CA VAL A 144 -27.06 -7.93 -6.81
C VAL A 144 -26.36 -9.25 -7.12
N LYS A 145 -26.93 -10.39 -6.73
CA LYS A 145 -26.36 -11.71 -6.97
C LYS A 145 -26.23 -12.03 -8.48
N PRO A 146 -27.24 -11.77 -9.34
CA PRO A 146 -27.09 -11.92 -10.79
C PRO A 146 -25.98 -11.04 -11.37
N TYR A 147 -25.89 -9.78 -10.92
CA TYR A 147 -24.81 -8.89 -11.34
C TYR A 147 -23.42 -9.44 -10.96
N MET A 148 -23.25 -9.92 -9.72
CA MET A 148 -22.00 -10.53 -9.27
C MET A 148 -21.63 -11.76 -10.09
N LEU A 149 -22.60 -12.64 -10.37
CA LEU A 149 -22.40 -13.82 -11.22
C LEU A 149 -21.88 -13.42 -12.60
N ALA A 150 -22.56 -12.48 -13.27
CA ALA A 150 -22.14 -11.98 -14.58
C ALA A 150 -20.71 -11.41 -14.57
N LYS A 151 -20.31 -10.69 -13.50
CA LYS A 151 -18.93 -10.16 -13.38
C LYS A 151 -17.89 -11.27 -13.20
N ARG A 152 -18.23 -12.35 -12.52
CA ARG A 152 -17.34 -13.52 -12.36
C ARG A 152 -17.18 -14.28 -13.67
N GLU A 153 -18.28 -14.51 -14.38
CA GLU A 153 -18.29 -15.16 -15.70
C GLU A 153 -17.49 -14.35 -16.74
N GLN A 154 -17.48 -13.02 -16.63
CA GLN A 154 -16.62 -12.11 -17.42
C GLN A 154 -15.12 -12.20 -17.08
N GLY A 155 -14.68 -13.09 -16.18
CA GLY A 155 -13.26 -13.29 -15.85
C GLY A 155 -12.63 -12.16 -15.04
N ARG A 156 -13.43 -11.28 -14.40
CA ARG A 156 -12.91 -10.13 -13.63
C ARG A 156 -12.06 -10.50 -12.41
N LEU A 157 -12.09 -11.77 -12.00
CA LEU A 157 -11.30 -12.31 -10.88
C LEU A 157 -10.05 -13.08 -11.31
N ASN A 158 -9.73 -13.13 -12.61
CA ASN A 158 -8.58 -13.88 -13.10
C ASN A 158 -7.26 -13.44 -12.44
N TRP A 159 -7.12 -12.14 -12.14
CA TRP A 159 -5.95 -11.64 -11.42
C TRP A 159 -5.82 -12.24 -10.01
N VAL A 160 -6.92 -12.34 -9.25
CA VAL A 160 -6.96 -12.97 -7.92
C VAL A 160 -6.55 -14.44 -8.04
N TYR A 161 -7.11 -15.15 -9.02
CA TYR A 161 -6.81 -16.57 -9.23
C TYR A 161 -5.37 -16.78 -9.66
N ASN A 162 -4.78 -15.90 -10.46
CA ASN A 162 -3.36 -16.00 -10.82
C ASN A 162 -2.44 -15.88 -9.59
N ILE A 163 -2.76 -15.01 -8.62
CA ILE A 163 -2.03 -14.90 -7.36
C ILE A 163 -2.19 -16.17 -6.53
N ILE A 164 -3.44 -16.61 -6.29
CA ILE A 164 -3.74 -17.85 -5.56
C ILE A 164 -3.02 -19.05 -6.20
N ASP A 165 -3.02 -19.10 -7.53
CA ASP A 165 -2.43 -20.17 -8.30
C ASP A 165 -0.89 -20.12 -8.37
N GLY A 166 -0.27 -19.05 -7.88
CA GLY A 166 1.18 -18.85 -7.88
C GLY A 166 1.76 -18.48 -9.24
N LYS A 167 0.97 -17.87 -10.12
CA LYS A 167 1.39 -17.43 -11.46
C LYS A 167 1.92 -16.00 -11.48
N THR A 168 1.46 -15.15 -10.56
CA THR A 168 1.79 -13.72 -10.48
C THR A 168 2.01 -13.32 -9.01
N GLU A 169 2.78 -12.25 -8.78
CA GLU A 169 3.04 -11.67 -7.44
C GLU A 169 3.60 -12.66 -6.40
N VAL A 170 4.28 -13.73 -6.85
CA VAL A 170 4.78 -14.79 -5.96
C VAL A 170 5.76 -14.25 -4.92
N GLU A 171 6.63 -13.33 -5.32
CA GLU A 171 7.63 -12.70 -4.45
C GLU A 171 7.02 -11.67 -3.47
N ASP A 172 5.82 -11.17 -3.77
CA ASP A 172 5.12 -10.19 -2.92
C ASP A 172 4.31 -10.88 -1.79
N VAL A 173 4.10 -12.19 -1.89
CA VAL A 173 3.37 -12.96 -0.88
C VAL A 173 4.21 -13.09 0.39
N ILE A 174 3.74 -12.49 1.47
CA ILE A 174 4.41 -12.50 2.78
C ILE A 174 4.24 -13.87 3.46
N PHE A 175 3.10 -14.50 3.25
CA PHE A 175 2.78 -15.81 3.82
C PHE A 175 1.80 -16.55 2.91
N ARG A 176 1.98 -17.86 2.78
CA ARG A 176 0.97 -18.76 2.20
C ARG A 176 0.92 -20.08 2.93
N THR A 177 -0.28 -20.66 3.03
CA THR A 177 -0.43 -22.08 3.29
C THR A 177 0.07 -22.89 2.07
N PRO A 178 0.58 -24.12 2.26
CA PRO A 178 0.90 -24.99 1.15
C PRO A 178 -0.35 -25.25 0.29
N LYS A 179 -0.25 -24.94 -1.01
CA LYS A 179 -1.38 -24.97 -1.95
C LYS A 179 -2.04 -26.36 -1.96
N GLY A 180 -3.37 -26.40 -1.86
CA GLY A 180 -4.15 -27.64 -1.89
C GLY A 180 -4.03 -28.55 -0.66
N ARG A 181 -3.11 -28.27 0.28
CA ARG A 181 -2.96 -29.07 1.51
C ARG A 181 -4.14 -28.91 2.46
N ASP A 182 -4.58 -27.68 2.63
CA ASP A 182 -5.54 -27.28 3.66
C ASP A 182 -6.97 -27.14 3.10
N GLY A 183 -7.22 -27.65 1.88
CA GLY A 183 -8.53 -27.62 1.23
C GLY A 183 -9.16 -26.22 1.20
N ASP A 184 -10.38 -26.09 1.72
CA ASP A 184 -11.12 -24.82 1.81
C ASP A 184 -10.54 -23.84 2.85
N GLU A 185 -9.53 -24.24 3.61
CA GLU A 185 -8.91 -23.43 4.68
C GLU A 185 -7.61 -22.77 4.26
N GLY A 186 -7.09 -23.09 3.08
CA GLY A 186 -5.91 -22.45 2.53
C GLY A 186 -6.11 -20.95 2.36
N PHE A 187 -5.06 -20.18 2.61
CA PHE A 187 -5.03 -18.73 2.38
C PHE A 187 -3.61 -18.22 2.18
N LEU A 188 -3.51 -17.01 1.65
CA LEU A 188 -2.26 -16.28 1.54
C LEU A 188 -2.44 -14.83 2.00
N LEU A 189 -1.33 -14.21 2.41
CA LEU A 189 -1.24 -12.82 2.82
C LEU A 189 -0.30 -12.07 1.88
N LEU A 190 -0.78 -10.94 1.36
CA LEU A 190 0.00 -10.05 0.51
C LEU A 190 -0.18 -8.60 0.98
N PRO A 191 0.81 -7.71 0.75
CA PRO A 191 0.68 -6.30 1.09
C PRO A 191 -0.42 -5.65 0.25
N ASP A 192 -1.26 -4.83 0.89
CA ASP A 192 -2.19 -3.97 0.15
C ASP A 192 -1.42 -2.93 -0.67
N LEU A 193 -1.94 -2.57 -1.85
CA LEU A 193 -1.31 -1.58 -2.74
C LEU A 193 -1.06 -0.23 -2.03
N ASN A 194 -1.88 0.12 -1.03
CA ASN A 194 -1.74 1.39 -0.33
C ASN A 194 -0.61 1.37 0.72
N TRP A 195 -0.15 0.20 1.17
CA TRP A 195 0.91 0.10 2.16
C TRP A 195 2.30 0.27 1.54
N ASP A 196 3.19 1.00 2.22
CA ASP A 196 4.57 1.25 1.80
C ASP A 196 5.52 0.06 2.02
N ARG A 197 5.02 -1.03 2.62
CA ARG A 197 5.76 -2.25 2.98
C ARG A 197 6.89 -2.03 3.99
N LYS A 198 6.97 -0.84 4.60
CA LYS A 198 8.05 -0.43 5.51
C LYS A 198 7.49 -0.04 6.88
N THR A 199 6.50 0.84 6.91
CA THR A 199 5.97 1.42 8.14
C THR A 199 4.98 0.45 8.80
N VAL A 200 5.39 -0.17 9.91
CA VAL A 200 4.57 -1.16 10.63
C VAL A 200 3.30 -0.54 11.21
N GLU A 201 3.34 0.72 11.63
CA GLU A 201 2.15 1.44 12.12
C GLU A 201 1.08 1.59 11.02
N GLY A 202 1.48 1.57 9.75
CA GLY A 202 0.61 1.60 8.58
C GLY A 202 0.31 0.21 7.98
N LEU A 203 0.64 -0.88 8.68
CA LEU A 203 0.51 -2.25 8.17
C LEU A 203 -0.90 -2.51 7.63
N HIS A 204 -0.97 -2.78 6.33
CA HIS A 204 -2.22 -3.14 5.66
C HIS A 204 -1.99 -4.33 4.74
N LEU A 205 -2.65 -5.44 5.05
CA LEU A 205 -2.51 -6.71 4.35
C LEU A 205 -3.87 -7.16 3.79
N LEU A 206 -3.81 -7.84 2.65
CA LEU A 206 -4.93 -8.56 2.08
C LEU A 206 -4.78 -10.04 2.42
N GLY A 207 -5.84 -10.65 2.93
CA GLY A 207 -5.94 -12.10 3.10
C GLY A 207 -6.79 -12.70 1.99
N LEU A 208 -6.17 -13.43 1.07
CA LEU A 208 -6.88 -14.13 -0.01
C LEU A 208 -7.07 -15.59 0.37
N VAL A 209 -8.32 -16.02 0.44
CA VAL A 209 -8.69 -17.42 0.71
C VAL A 209 -8.60 -18.25 -0.56
N GLU A 210 -8.16 -19.50 -0.45
CA GLU A 210 -7.99 -20.42 -1.57
C GLU A 210 -9.34 -20.93 -2.11
N ARG A 211 -10.33 -21.11 -1.21
CA ARG A 211 -11.71 -21.45 -1.56
C ARG A 211 -12.34 -20.40 -2.48
N ARG A 212 -13.17 -20.83 -3.44
CA ARG A 212 -13.74 -19.95 -4.49
C ARG A 212 -15.26 -19.78 -4.42
N ASP A 213 -15.91 -20.42 -3.46
CA ASP A 213 -17.37 -20.52 -3.30
C ASP A 213 -17.99 -19.40 -2.44
N ILE A 214 -17.19 -18.67 -1.67
CA ILE A 214 -17.63 -17.48 -0.89
C ILE A 214 -17.28 -16.23 -1.69
N TRP A 215 -18.29 -15.50 -2.18
CA TRP A 215 -18.08 -14.31 -3.00
C TRP A 215 -18.12 -13.04 -2.16
N THR A 216 -19.01 -13.03 -1.18
CA THR A 216 -19.14 -11.95 -0.18
C THR A 216 -19.55 -12.52 1.17
N LEU A 217 -19.64 -11.64 2.16
CA LEU A 217 -20.22 -11.95 3.48
C LEU A 217 -21.64 -12.54 3.39
N ARG A 218 -22.40 -12.28 2.31
CA ARG A 218 -23.75 -12.86 2.10
C ARG A 218 -23.74 -14.37 1.89
N ASP A 219 -22.61 -14.98 1.55
CA ASP A 219 -22.49 -16.44 1.39
C ASP A 219 -22.13 -17.15 2.70
N LEU A 220 -21.82 -16.39 3.75
CA LEU A 220 -21.54 -16.95 5.07
C LEU A 220 -22.79 -17.59 5.69
N ARG A 221 -22.60 -18.75 6.31
CA ARG A 221 -23.64 -19.57 6.96
C ARG A 221 -23.10 -20.06 8.30
N LYS A 222 -23.99 -20.53 9.17
CA LYS A 222 -23.61 -21.09 10.49
C LYS A 222 -22.53 -22.18 10.38
N ARG A 223 -22.55 -23.00 9.32
CA ARG A 223 -21.53 -24.03 9.05
C ARG A 223 -20.11 -23.47 8.83
N HIS A 224 -19.98 -22.20 8.44
CA HIS A 224 -18.67 -21.56 8.22
C HIS A 224 -18.07 -20.98 9.51
N VAL A 225 -18.79 -20.99 10.64
CA VAL A 225 -18.29 -20.42 11.91
C VAL A 225 -16.97 -21.06 12.37
N PRO A 226 -16.78 -22.40 12.35
CA PRO A 226 -15.48 -22.99 12.73
C PRO A 226 -14.33 -22.51 11.84
N TRP A 227 -14.57 -22.42 10.53
CA TRP A 227 -13.60 -21.92 9.55
C TRP A 227 -13.24 -20.45 9.81
N LEU A 228 -14.24 -19.59 10.07
CA LEU A 228 -14.01 -18.18 10.40
C LEU A 228 -13.18 -18.01 11.69
N ARG A 229 -13.41 -18.86 12.70
CA ARG A 229 -12.61 -18.84 13.94
C ARG A 229 -11.15 -19.19 13.67
N ARG A 230 -10.90 -20.26 12.89
CA ARG A 230 -9.54 -20.63 12.45
C ARG A 230 -8.87 -19.53 11.63
N MET A 231 -9.58 -18.91 10.69
CA MET A 231 -9.07 -17.76 9.94
C MET A 231 -8.74 -16.56 10.84
N GLY A 232 -9.49 -16.34 11.92
CA GLY A 232 -9.18 -15.32 12.92
C GLY A 232 -7.89 -15.60 13.69
N GLU A 233 -7.51 -16.87 13.86
CA GLU A 233 -6.24 -17.27 14.48
C GLU A 233 -5.03 -16.92 13.61
N SER A 234 -5.20 -16.64 12.31
CA SER A 234 -4.16 -16.13 11.42
C SER A 234 -3.54 -14.82 11.91
N ARG A 235 -4.20 -14.09 12.83
CA ARG A 235 -3.58 -12.99 13.58
C ARG A 235 -2.28 -13.41 14.27
N ARG A 236 -2.21 -14.63 14.80
CA ARG A 236 -1.00 -15.17 15.45
C ARG A 236 0.14 -15.33 14.44
N ILE A 237 -0.17 -15.74 13.22
CA ILE A 237 0.78 -15.84 12.10
C ILE A 237 1.30 -14.44 11.76
N ILE A 238 0.41 -13.45 11.61
CA ILE A 238 0.82 -12.05 11.35
C ILE A 238 1.71 -11.53 12.47
N THR A 239 1.30 -11.70 13.73
CA THR A 239 2.12 -11.28 14.88
C THR A 239 3.48 -11.97 14.85
N SER A 240 3.54 -13.29 14.60
CA SER A 240 4.79 -14.05 14.53
C SER A 240 5.69 -13.58 13.39
N ILE A 241 5.14 -13.30 12.20
CA ILE A 241 5.93 -12.81 11.06
C ILE A 241 6.54 -11.46 11.40
N PHE A 242 5.78 -10.50 11.91
CA PHE A 242 6.28 -9.15 12.17
C PHE A 242 7.10 -9.02 13.45
N THR A 243 6.83 -9.84 14.49
CA THR A 243 7.75 -9.95 15.64
C THR A 243 9.03 -10.69 15.28
N SER A 244 8.96 -11.77 14.50
CA SER A 244 10.15 -12.47 14.01
C SER A 244 10.92 -11.64 12.98
N PHE A 245 10.29 -10.77 12.19
CA PHE A 245 10.97 -9.79 11.34
C PHE A 245 11.73 -8.76 12.17
N MET A 246 11.13 -8.24 13.25
CA MET A 246 11.82 -7.36 14.22
C MET A 246 13.02 -8.07 14.88
N TRP A 247 12.92 -9.36 15.16
CA TRP A 247 14.01 -10.15 15.73
C TRP A 247 15.05 -10.59 14.70
N SER A 248 14.65 -10.95 13.48
CA SER A 248 15.54 -11.35 12.38
C SER A 248 16.40 -10.17 11.92
N TRP A 249 15.86 -8.94 11.89
CA TRP A 249 16.67 -7.74 11.69
C TRP A 249 17.68 -7.50 12.83
N LYS A 250 17.29 -7.74 14.09
CA LYS A 250 18.24 -7.71 15.23
C LYS A 250 19.28 -8.85 15.17
N LEU A 251 18.90 -10.04 14.71
CA LEU A 251 19.77 -11.22 14.68
C LEU A 251 20.71 -11.25 13.47
N VAL A 252 20.28 -10.73 12.32
CA VAL A 252 21.14 -10.52 11.13
C VAL A 252 22.21 -9.46 11.45
N ARG A 253 21.88 -8.42 12.23
CA ARG A 253 22.86 -7.48 12.78
C ARG A 253 23.87 -8.14 13.72
N HIS A 254 23.44 -9.08 14.58
CA HIS A 254 24.37 -9.79 15.47
C HIS A 254 25.23 -10.86 14.77
N LYS A 255 24.69 -11.60 13.80
CA LYS A 255 25.44 -12.66 13.08
C LYS A 255 26.45 -12.12 12.05
N ARG A 256 26.28 -10.90 11.53
CA ARG A 256 27.31 -10.23 10.71
C ARG A 256 28.48 -9.69 11.53
N TRP A 257 28.29 -9.43 12.82
CA TRP A 257 29.36 -8.99 13.72
C TRP A 257 30.26 -10.15 14.18
N ALA A 258 29.68 -11.35 14.40
CA ALA A 258 30.42 -12.53 14.85
C ALA A 258 31.27 -13.23 13.76
N ARG A 259 31.10 -12.91 12.47
CA ARG A 259 31.91 -13.46 11.35
C ARG A 259 33.03 -12.53 10.86
N ARG A 260 33.26 -11.42 11.55
CA ARG A 260 34.35 -10.45 11.25
C ARG A 260 35.34 -10.27 12.41
N SER A 261 35.27 -11.13 13.43
CA SER A 261 36.12 -11.10 14.62
C SER A 261 36.86 -12.43 14.85
N GLY A 262 37.16 -13.16 13.77
CA GLY A 262 37.98 -14.37 13.76
C GLY A 262 38.84 -14.37 12.50
#